data_AF-A0A5N5JVI4-F1
#
_entry.id   AF-A0A5N5JVI4-F1
#
_cell.length_a   1.000
_cell.length_b   1.000
_cell.length_c   1.000
_cell.angle_alpha   90.00
_cell.angle_beta   90.00
_cell.angle_gamma   90.00
#
_symmetry.space_group_name_H-M   'P 1'
#
loop_
_entity.id
_entity.type
_entity.pdbx_description
1 polymer ?
#
loop_
_entity_poly.entity_id
_entity_poly.type
_entity_poly.pdbx_seq_one_letter_code
_entity_poly.pdbx_strand_id
1 'polypeptide(L)'
;MSDYLTGLENSGWLRHIKAVMDAGVFLAKAVGDEGASVLVHCSDGWDRTAQVCSLACILLDPYYRTIKGLMVLIEKEWIAFGHKFNHRCGHLEGDPKEVSPVFTQFVDCVWQLMEQFPCAFQFNERFLLSIHEHVYSCHYGNFICNNQREREQLRLRERTFSVWPYLLEHQDEFRNPLYKRTTHNGLLRPNTLPLHFKFWCGMYNHYDKGLHPRQSVLDTLLSLTVRQTFEERTMTELQRQLAIADGVLSASDGPISMLPDQNGHAEATPTSSFVQTNGECTSLSDGAGGDAESDQDQDQEKNESQPKVVAKDKPVSMATQISKEEVEKTDPLESP
;
A
#
# COMPACT_ATOMS: atom_id res chain seq x y z
N MET A 1 -0.54 -2.63 -33.90
CA MET A 1 0.27 -2.02 -32.81
C MET A 1 -0.25 -0.63 -32.45
N SER A 2 -0.63 0.19 -33.45
CA SER A 2 -1.37 1.46 -33.26
C SER A 2 -2.62 1.29 -32.40
N ASP A 3 -3.46 0.30 -32.70
CA ASP A 3 -4.79 0.18 -32.08
C ASP A 3 -4.73 -0.17 -30.59
N TYR A 4 -3.68 -0.89 -30.17
CA TYR A 4 -3.42 -1.17 -28.76
C TYR A 4 -3.07 0.12 -28.00
N LEU A 5 -2.16 0.93 -28.53
CA LEU A 5 -1.75 2.17 -27.88
C LEU A 5 -2.90 3.19 -27.83
N THR A 6 -3.64 3.34 -28.93
CA THR A 6 -4.83 4.19 -28.99
C THR A 6 -5.91 3.70 -28.03
N GLY A 7 -6.17 2.39 -27.95
CA GLY A 7 -7.12 1.81 -27.01
C GLY A 7 -6.73 2.05 -25.55
N LEU A 8 -5.44 1.86 -25.22
CA LEU A 8 -4.90 2.11 -23.90
C LEU A 8 -4.99 3.60 -23.53
N GLU A 9 -4.65 4.51 -24.45
CA GLU A 9 -4.79 5.95 -24.25
C GLU A 9 -6.25 6.35 -24.01
N ASN A 10 -7.16 5.85 -24.85
CA ASN A 10 -8.60 6.11 -24.75
C ASN A 10 -9.22 5.60 -23.44
N SER A 11 -8.68 4.52 -22.86
CA SER A 11 -9.13 4.03 -21.55
C SER A 11 -8.86 5.05 -20.42
N GLY A 12 -7.87 5.93 -20.59
CA GLY A 12 -7.43 6.87 -19.56
C GLY A 12 -6.77 6.23 -18.34
N TRP A 13 -6.57 4.91 -18.30
CA TRP A 13 -6.08 4.21 -17.10
C TRP A 13 -4.76 4.78 -16.59
N LEU A 14 -3.75 4.86 -17.45
CA LEU A 14 -2.43 5.38 -17.07
C LEU A 14 -2.47 6.87 -16.68
N ARG A 15 -3.43 7.64 -17.22
CA ARG A 15 -3.67 9.03 -16.79
C ARG A 15 -4.19 9.08 -15.35
N HIS A 16 -5.05 8.14 -14.95
CA HIS A 16 -5.53 8.04 -13.58
C HIS A 16 -4.42 7.59 -12.61
N ILE A 17 -3.63 6.56 -12.96
CA ILE A 17 -2.47 6.13 -12.17
C ILE A 17 -1.47 7.29 -11.98
N LYS A 18 -1.16 8.01 -13.06
CA LYS A 18 -0.33 9.21 -13.00
C LYS A 18 -0.90 10.27 -12.06
N ALA A 19 -2.20 10.58 -12.15
CA ALA A 19 -2.83 11.60 -11.31
C ALA A 19 -2.77 11.25 -9.81
N VAL A 20 -2.97 9.96 -9.47
CA VAL A 20 -2.85 9.46 -8.09
C VAL A 20 -1.40 9.55 -7.62
N MET A 21 -0.43 9.18 -8.47
CA MET A 21 1.00 9.30 -8.19
C MET A 21 1.42 10.77 -7.97
N ASP A 22 0.99 11.69 -8.82
CA ASP A 22 1.29 13.12 -8.71
C ASP A 22 0.82 13.69 -7.37
N ALA A 23 -0.39 13.31 -6.92
CA ALA A 23 -0.92 13.74 -5.63
C ALA A 23 -0.10 13.17 -4.45
N GLY A 24 0.31 11.90 -4.51
CA GLY A 24 1.20 11.29 -3.51
C GLY A 24 2.56 11.99 -3.45
N VAL A 25 3.14 12.32 -4.61
CA VAL A 25 4.41 13.06 -4.72
C VAL A 25 4.28 14.47 -4.17
N PHE A 26 3.20 15.18 -4.48
CA PHE A 26 2.92 16.50 -3.94
C PHE A 26 2.86 16.48 -2.42
N LEU A 27 2.12 15.52 -1.85
CA LEU A 27 2.00 15.35 -0.41
C LEU A 27 3.35 15.02 0.24
N ALA A 28 4.11 14.08 -0.35
CA ALA A 28 5.42 13.70 0.16
C ALA A 28 6.43 14.87 0.11
N LYS A 29 6.34 15.74 -0.92
CA LYS A 29 7.16 16.95 -1.02
C LYS A 29 6.81 17.96 0.07
N ALA A 30 5.52 18.26 0.25
CA ALA A 30 5.07 19.22 1.27
C ALA A 30 5.51 18.79 2.69
N VAL A 31 5.42 17.50 2.99
CA VAL A 31 5.85 16.97 4.30
C VAL A 31 7.37 16.85 4.41
N GLY A 32 8.01 16.23 3.43
CA GLY A 32 9.43 15.85 3.49
C GLY A 32 10.41 16.99 3.21
N ASP A 33 10.06 17.91 2.30
CA ASP A 33 10.95 19.00 1.88
C ASP A 33 10.59 20.32 2.55
N GLU A 34 9.30 20.61 2.65
CA GLU A 34 8.81 21.91 3.16
C GLU A 34 8.53 21.86 4.68
N GLY A 35 8.51 20.66 5.27
CA GLY A 35 8.23 20.47 6.70
C GLY A 35 6.80 20.86 7.11
N ALA A 36 5.87 20.89 6.15
CA ALA A 36 4.49 21.30 6.38
C ALA A 36 3.61 20.12 6.83
N SER A 37 2.71 20.37 7.77
CA SER A 37 1.61 19.44 8.06
C SER A 37 0.50 19.61 7.02
N VAL A 38 -0.02 18.50 6.49
CA VAL A 38 -1.01 18.51 5.42
C VAL A 38 -2.26 17.73 5.84
N LEU A 39 -3.43 18.35 5.66
CA LEU A 39 -4.73 17.69 5.80
C LEU A 39 -5.20 17.21 4.43
N VAL A 40 -5.41 15.90 4.27
CA VAL A 40 -5.91 15.31 3.02
C VAL A 40 -7.36 14.90 3.21
N HIS A 41 -8.24 15.43 2.36
CA HIS A 41 -9.61 14.96 2.26
C HIS A 41 -10.06 14.96 0.80
N CYS A 42 -11.13 14.22 0.51
CA CYS A 42 -11.83 14.26 -0.76
C CYS A 42 -13.30 14.59 -0.48
N SER A 43 -14.23 13.81 -1.05
CA SER A 43 -15.65 13.85 -0.70
C SER A 43 -15.88 13.14 0.64
N ASP A 44 -15.75 11.81 0.65
CA ASP A 44 -16.00 10.99 1.86
C ASP A 44 -14.73 10.55 2.60
N GLY A 45 -13.56 10.66 1.98
CA GLY A 45 -12.27 10.40 2.63
C GLY A 45 -11.81 8.93 2.70
N TRP A 46 -12.54 7.97 2.11
CA TRP A 46 -12.16 6.53 2.17
C TRP A 46 -11.61 5.95 0.85
N ASP A 47 -11.61 6.70 -0.25
CA ASP A 47 -11.13 6.23 -1.58
C ASP A 47 -9.81 6.92 -1.98
N ARG A 48 -9.91 8.08 -2.65
CA ARG A 48 -8.76 8.87 -3.12
C ARG A 48 -7.84 9.30 -1.98
N THR A 49 -8.41 9.61 -0.81
CA THR A 49 -7.63 9.94 0.39
C THR A 49 -6.76 8.75 0.83
N ALA A 50 -7.30 7.53 0.89
CA ALA A 50 -6.52 6.34 1.23
C ALA A 50 -5.39 6.08 0.22
N GLN A 51 -5.66 6.25 -1.09
CA GLN A 51 -4.64 6.16 -2.14
C GLN A 51 -3.48 7.13 -1.91
N VAL A 52 -3.78 8.43 -1.76
CA VAL A 52 -2.78 9.49 -1.68
C VAL A 52 -2.00 9.42 -0.35
N CYS A 53 -2.68 9.21 0.77
CA CYS A 53 -2.03 9.06 2.08
C CYS A 53 -1.10 7.84 2.11
N SER A 54 -1.56 6.69 1.58
CA SER A 54 -0.74 5.48 1.51
C SER A 54 0.49 5.66 0.63
N LEU A 55 0.35 6.29 -0.53
CA LEU A 55 1.49 6.56 -1.41
C LEU A 55 2.49 7.51 -0.79
N ALA A 56 2.03 8.59 -0.15
CA ALA A 56 2.93 9.50 0.56
C ALA A 56 3.69 8.78 1.69
N CYS A 57 3.02 7.90 2.45
CA CYS A 57 3.67 7.07 3.46
C CYS A 57 4.80 6.23 2.86
N ILE A 58 4.55 5.55 1.73
CA ILE A 58 5.56 4.73 1.04
C ILE A 58 6.73 5.60 0.54
N LEU A 59 6.44 6.78 -0.01
CA LEU A 59 7.46 7.71 -0.51
C LEU A 59 8.32 8.27 0.61
N LEU A 60 7.75 8.57 1.77
CA LEU A 60 8.42 9.19 2.92
C LEU A 60 9.20 8.18 3.78
N ASP A 61 8.59 7.04 4.12
CA ASP A 61 9.12 6.13 5.14
C ASP A 61 9.54 4.77 4.56
N PRO A 62 10.84 4.41 4.65
CA PRO A 62 11.35 3.10 4.23
C PRO A 62 10.68 1.91 4.92
N TYR A 63 10.11 2.09 6.11
CA TYR A 63 9.37 1.03 6.82
C TYR A 63 8.27 0.44 5.95
N TYR A 64 7.46 1.29 5.29
CA TYR A 64 6.34 0.84 4.45
C TYR A 64 6.77 0.17 3.14
N ARG A 65 8.07 0.17 2.83
CA ARG A 65 8.67 -0.55 1.69
C ARG A 65 9.12 -1.97 2.05
N THR A 66 8.96 -2.36 3.32
CA THR A 66 9.17 -3.73 3.80
C THR A 66 7.89 -4.57 3.64
N ILE A 67 8.02 -5.90 3.58
CA ILE A 67 6.87 -6.83 3.51
C ILE A 67 5.89 -6.51 4.65
N LYS A 68 6.39 -6.52 5.90
CA LYS A 68 5.59 -6.23 7.09
C LYS A 68 5.03 -4.80 7.08
N GLY A 69 5.82 -3.82 6.63
CA GLY A 69 5.39 -2.43 6.58
C GLY A 69 4.22 -2.21 5.63
N LEU A 70 4.26 -2.79 4.43
CA LEU A 70 3.15 -2.67 3.49
C LEU A 70 1.87 -3.32 4.04
N MET A 71 1.98 -4.48 4.72
CA MET A 71 0.84 -5.12 5.38
C MET A 71 0.22 -4.21 6.45
N VAL A 72 1.06 -3.59 7.28
CA VAL A 72 0.61 -2.63 8.31
C VAL A 72 -0.02 -1.39 7.68
N LEU A 73 0.54 -0.90 6.57
CA LEU A 73 -0.03 0.25 5.85
C LEU A 73 -1.44 -0.06 5.34
N ILE A 74 -1.64 -1.24 4.76
CA ILE A 74 -2.95 -1.68 4.26
C ILE A 74 -3.94 -1.85 5.42
N GLU A 75 -3.53 -2.52 6.51
CA GLU A 75 -4.37 -2.65 7.71
C GLU A 75 -4.78 -1.29 8.28
N LYS A 76 -3.86 -0.33 8.30
CA LYS A 76 -4.13 1.02 8.80
C LYS A 76 -5.00 1.81 7.82
N GLU A 77 -4.42 2.24 6.70
CA GLU A 77 -4.99 3.27 5.82
C GLU A 77 -6.21 2.78 5.02
N TRP A 78 -6.37 1.46 4.86
CA TRP A 78 -7.46 0.90 4.06
C TRP A 78 -8.47 0.16 4.91
N ILE A 79 -8.03 -0.81 5.70
CA ILE A 79 -8.94 -1.68 6.45
C ILE A 79 -9.52 -0.91 7.65
N ALA A 80 -8.67 -0.41 8.55
CA ALA A 80 -9.12 0.27 9.77
C ALA A 80 -9.82 1.61 9.47
N PHE A 81 -9.29 2.40 8.53
CA PHE A 81 -9.87 3.68 8.12
C PHE A 81 -11.11 3.55 7.20
N GLY A 82 -11.60 2.33 6.95
CA GLY A 82 -12.94 2.11 6.43
C GLY A 82 -13.09 2.25 4.92
N HIS A 83 -12.06 1.88 4.15
CA HIS A 83 -12.25 1.65 2.72
C HIS A 83 -13.32 0.56 2.51
N LYS A 84 -14.28 0.85 1.64
CA LYS A 84 -15.48 0.03 1.41
C LYS A 84 -15.19 -1.18 0.53
N PHE A 85 -14.31 -2.09 0.95
CA PHE A 85 -13.87 -3.25 0.16
C PHE A 85 -15.06 -4.07 -0.38
N ASN A 86 -16.04 -4.41 0.45
CA ASN A 86 -17.21 -5.18 0.01
C ASN A 86 -17.94 -4.50 -1.16
N HIS A 87 -18.18 -3.19 -1.08
CA HIS A 87 -18.85 -2.45 -2.16
C HIS A 87 -17.96 -2.26 -3.39
N ARG A 88 -16.69 -1.87 -3.19
CA ARG A 88 -15.75 -1.54 -4.27
C ARG A 88 -15.33 -2.77 -5.07
N CYS A 89 -15.18 -3.90 -4.41
CA CYS A 89 -14.77 -5.17 -5.01
C CYS A 89 -15.95 -6.08 -5.41
N GLY A 90 -17.19 -5.74 -5.01
CA GLY A 90 -18.38 -6.51 -5.36
C GLY A 90 -18.40 -7.91 -4.75
N HIS A 91 -17.99 -8.07 -3.48
CA HIS A 91 -17.99 -9.39 -2.82
C HIS A 91 -19.40 -9.95 -2.63
N LEU A 92 -20.37 -9.06 -2.46
CA LEU A 92 -21.79 -9.36 -2.38
C LEU A 92 -22.53 -8.60 -3.48
N GLU A 93 -23.72 -9.09 -3.83
CA GLU A 93 -24.61 -8.39 -4.76
C GLU A 93 -25.01 -7.04 -4.14
N GLY A 94 -24.69 -5.96 -4.85
CA GLY A 94 -24.88 -4.58 -4.40
C GLY A 94 -25.10 -3.64 -5.59
N ASP A 95 -25.08 -2.33 -5.37
CA ASP A 95 -25.21 -1.35 -6.47
C ASP A 95 -23.99 -1.45 -7.39
N PRO A 96 -24.16 -1.80 -8.69
CA PRO A 96 -23.05 -1.85 -9.64
C PRO A 96 -22.30 -0.52 -9.78
N LYS A 97 -22.93 0.61 -9.43
CA LYS A 97 -22.30 1.94 -9.45
C LYS A 97 -21.28 2.15 -8.33
N GLU A 98 -21.35 1.37 -7.26
CA GLU A 98 -20.41 1.44 -6.14
C GLU A 98 -19.12 0.64 -6.40
N VAL A 99 -19.13 -0.26 -7.40
CA VAL A 99 -17.98 -1.07 -7.78
C VAL A 99 -16.93 -0.19 -8.47
N SER A 100 -15.69 -0.22 -7.99
CA SER A 100 -14.62 0.62 -8.52
C SER A 100 -13.23 0.07 -8.15
N PRO A 101 -12.24 0.10 -9.07
CA PRO A 101 -10.92 -0.50 -8.86
C PRO A 101 -9.96 0.40 -8.04
N VAL A 102 -10.44 1.01 -6.94
CA VAL A 102 -9.69 2.00 -6.16
C VAL A 102 -8.44 1.40 -5.52
N PHE A 103 -8.58 0.24 -4.85
CA PHE A 103 -7.43 -0.47 -4.28
C PHE A 103 -6.50 -1.00 -5.38
N THR A 104 -7.04 -1.49 -6.49
CA THR A 104 -6.25 -1.92 -7.66
C THR A 104 -5.38 -0.79 -8.22
N GLN A 105 -5.89 0.44 -8.31
CA GLN A 105 -5.09 1.61 -8.70
C GLN A 105 -3.96 1.90 -7.72
N PHE A 106 -4.18 1.73 -6.42
CA PHE A 106 -3.13 1.88 -5.42
C PHE A 106 -2.04 0.83 -5.61
N VAL A 107 -2.42 -0.45 -5.77
CA VAL A 107 -1.46 -1.53 -6.00
C VAL A 107 -0.66 -1.30 -7.30
N ASP A 108 -1.29 -0.82 -8.37
CA ASP A 108 -0.62 -0.42 -9.62
C ASP A 108 0.38 0.72 -9.35
N CYS A 109 0.00 1.77 -8.60
CA CYS A 109 0.93 2.83 -8.22
C CYS A 109 2.16 2.28 -7.47
N VAL A 110 1.99 1.33 -6.54
CA VAL A 110 3.12 0.70 -5.85
C VAL A 110 4.02 -0.06 -6.83
N TRP A 111 3.44 -0.77 -7.81
CA TRP A 111 4.19 -1.43 -8.87
C TRP A 111 4.97 -0.43 -9.74
N GLN A 112 4.38 0.71 -10.12
CA GLN A 112 5.10 1.76 -10.85
C GLN A 112 6.31 2.29 -10.07
N LEU A 113 6.20 2.40 -8.73
CA LEU A 113 7.34 2.78 -7.88
C LEU A 113 8.42 1.70 -7.87
N MET A 114 8.04 0.42 -7.82
CA MET A 114 8.99 -0.69 -7.89
C MET A 114 9.75 -0.72 -9.21
N GLU A 115 9.07 -0.41 -10.33
CA GLU A 115 9.69 -0.29 -11.66
C GLU A 115 10.71 0.87 -11.72
N GLN A 116 10.43 2.01 -11.07
CA GLN A 116 11.34 3.14 -11.02
C GLN A 116 12.47 2.97 -9.99
N PHE A 117 12.24 2.18 -8.93
CA PHE A 117 13.19 1.95 -7.84
C PHE A 117 13.38 0.45 -7.53
N PRO A 118 14.07 -0.31 -8.41
CA PRO A 118 14.16 -1.78 -8.29
C PRO A 118 14.80 -2.30 -7.00
N CYS A 119 15.59 -1.47 -6.30
CA CYS A 119 16.28 -1.86 -5.07
C CYS A 119 15.61 -1.33 -3.78
N ALA A 120 14.55 -0.52 -3.87
CA ALA A 120 13.98 0.19 -2.72
C ALA A 120 12.93 -0.60 -1.95
N PHE A 121 12.34 -1.64 -2.57
CA PHE A 121 11.25 -2.44 -1.99
C PHE A 121 11.74 -3.84 -1.63
N GLN A 122 11.38 -4.30 -0.43
CA GLN A 122 11.73 -5.64 0.04
C GLN A 122 10.92 -6.73 -0.66
N PHE A 123 9.71 -6.39 -1.10
CA PHE A 123 8.80 -7.30 -1.78
C PHE A 123 8.93 -7.19 -3.30
N ASN A 124 8.60 -8.29 -3.99
CA ASN A 124 8.57 -8.39 -5.45
C ASN A 124 7.13 -8.26 -6.00
N GLU A 125 6.98 -8.32 -7.32
CA GLU A 125 5.69 -8.19 -8.01
C GLU A 125 4.67 -9.25 -7.54
N ARG A 126 5.11 -10.47 -7.25
CA ARG A 126 4.25 -11.58 -6.81
C ARG A 126 3.54 -11.26 -5.49
N PHE A 127 4.18 -10.50 -4.62
CA PHE A 127 3.57 -10.07 -3.36
C PHE A 127 2.35 -9.18 -3.61
N LEU A 128 2.49 -8.20 -4.52
CA LEU A 128 1.40 -7.30 -4.88
C LEU A 128 0.24 -8.05 -5.56
N LEU A 129 0.57 -8.94 -6.50
CA LEU A 129 -0.42 -9.78 -7.16
C LEU A 129 -1.14 -10.72 -6.18
N SER A 130 -0.42 -11.31 -5.22
CA SER A 130 -1.03 -12.19 -4.21
C SER A 130 -1.94 -11.42 -3.27
N ILE A 131 -1.57 -10.21 -2.84
CA ILE A 131 -2.48 -9.35 -2.06
C ILE A 131 -3.74 -9.05 -2.87
N HIS A 132 -3.58 -8.63 -4.13
CA HIS A 132 -4.68 -8.31 -5.03
C HIS A 132 -5.62 -9.51 -5.22
N GLU A 133 -5.10 -10.71 -5.46
CA GLU A 133 -5.88 -11.94 -5.56
C GLU A 133 -6.73 -12.20 -4.30
N HIS A 134 -6.13 -12.03 -3.11
CA HIS A 134 -6.83 -12.27 -1.84
C HIS A 134 -7.83 -11.16 -1.46
N VAL A 135 -7.76 -9.99 -2.10
CA VAL A 135 -8.83 -8.98 -1.99
C VAL A 135 -10.10 -9.47 -2.67
N TYR A 136 -10.01 -10.21 -3.77
CA TYR A 136 -11.19 -10.69 -4.51
C TYR A 136 -11.63 -12.10 -4.13
N SER A 137 -10.70 -12.98 -3.74
CA SER A 137 -11.03 -14.39 -3.44
C SER A 137 -11.89 -14.58 -2.20
N CYS A 138 -11.94 -13.58 -1.32
CA CYS A 138 -12.65 -13.63 -0.03
C CYS A 138 -12.22 -14.82 0.86
N HIS A 139 -11.05 -15.40 0.62
CA HIS A 139 -10.55 -16.56 1.36
C HIS A 139 -10.20 -16.22 2.82
N TYR A 140 -9.82 -14.96 3.07
CA TYR A 140 -9.44 -14.45 4.38
C TYR A 140 -10.37 -13.30 4.81
N GLY A 141 -10.45 -13.06 6.12
CA GLY A 141 -11.35 -12.06 6.69
C GLY A 141 -10.92 -10.60 6.55
N ASN A 142 -9.67 -10.32 6.17
CA ASN A 142 -9.10 -8.98 6.21
C ASN A 142 -9.89 -7.96 5.37
N PHE A 143 -10.28 -8.35 4.16
CA PHE A 143 -10.91 -7.46 3.18
C PHE A 143 -12.43 -7.58 3.14
N ILE A 144 -13.04 -8.35 4.06
CA ILE A 144 -14.49 -8.48 4.16
C ILE A 144 -15.07 -7.24 4.87
N CYS A 145 -16.32 -6.88 4.54
CA CYS A 145 -17.06 -5.70 5.04
C CYS A 145 -16.49 -4.34 4.59
N ASN A 146 -17.17 -3.26 4.98
CA ASN A 146 -16.84 -1.90 4.56
C ASN A 146 -16.12 -1.07 5.63
N ASN A 147 -16.20 -1.47 6.90
CA ASN A 147 -15.61 -0.71 8.00
C ASN A 147 -15.34 -1.60 9.21
N GLN A 148 -14.55 -1.08 10.16
CA GLN A 148 -14.13 -1.82 11.34
C GLN A 148 -15.30 -2.25 12.24
N ARG A 149 -16.34 -1.40 12.36
CA ARG A 149 -17.53 -1.71 13.16
C ARG A 149 -18.26 -2.95 12.64
N GLU A 150 -18.46 -3.07 11.34
CA GLU A 150 -19.07 -4.26 10.72
C GLU A 150 -18.23 -5.53 10.97
N ARG A 151 -16.90 -5.43 10.86
CA ARG A 151 -15.99 -6.58 11.08
C ARG A 151 -16.05 -7.09 12.52
N GLU A 152 -16.20 -6.18 13.48
CA GLU A 152 -16.36 -6.51 14.91
C GLU A 152 -17.72 -7.15 15.19
N GLN A 153 -18.80 -6.61 14.61
CA GLN A 153 -20.15 -7.17 14.75
C GLN A 153 -20.24 -8.59 14.20
N LEU A 154 -19.58 -8.87 13.09
CA LEU A 154 -19.50 -10.23 12.51
C LEU A 154 -18.44 -11.12 13.17
N ARG A 155 -17.69 -10.60 14.14
CA ARG A 155 -16.60 -11.30 14.85
C ARG A 155 -15.60 -11.95 13.90
N LEU A 156 -15.18 -11.23 12.85
CA LEU A 156 -14.32 -11.81 11.81
C LEU A 156 -13.00 -12.34 12.38
N ARG A 157 -12.43 -11.69 13.39
CA ARG A 157 -11.19 -12.15 14.06
C ARG A 157 -11.31 -13.53 14.71
N GLU A 158 -12.52 -13.92 15.11
CA GLU A 158 -12.80 -15.22 15.74
C GLU A 158 -13.26 -16.26 14.71
N ARG A 159 -13.88 -15.81 13.62
CA ARG A 159 -14.56 -16.67 12.63
C ARG A 159 -13.77 -16.91 11.35
N THR A 160 -12.71 -16.16 11.12
CA THR A 160 -11.92 -16.19 9.87
C THR A 160 -10.43 -16.09 10.16
N PHE A 161 -9.62 -16.49 9.18
CA PHE A 161 -8.16 -16.33 9.25
C PHE A 161 -7.72 -15.02 8.61
N SER A 162 -6.54 -14.56 9.04
CA SER A 162 -5.85 -13.45 8.40
C SER A 162 -4.96 -13.95 7.26
N VAL A 163 -4.88 -13.18 6.17
CA VAL A 163 -3.95 -13.44 5.04
C VAL A 163 -2.50 -13.22 5.44
N TRP A 164 -2.25 -12.40 6.46
CA TRP A 164 -0.91 -11.94 6.82
C TRP A 164 0.03 -13.05 7.31
N PRO A 165 -0.37 -13.94 8.23
CA PRO A 165 0.46 -15.08 8.61
C PRO A 165 0.82 -15.98 7.41
N TYR A 166 -0.14 -16.22 6.52
CA TYR A 166 0.09 -17.03 5.31
C TYR A 166 1.17 -16.41 4.41
N LEU A 167 1.10 -15.10 4.14
CA LEU A 167 2.10 -14.42 3.32
C LEU A 167 3.49 -14.36 3.99
N LEU A 168 3.53 -14.27 5.32
CA LEU A 168 4.79 -14.28 6.08
C LEU A 168 5.46 -15.66 6.10
N GLU A 169 4.67 -16.73 6.14
CA GLU A 169 5.18 -18.10 6.04
C GLU A 169 5.85 -18.34 4.67
N HIS A 170 5.33 -17.73 3.61
CA HIS A 170 5.85 -17.83 2.24
C HIS A 170 6.72 -16.62 1.83
N GLN A 171 7.28 -15.89 2.79
CA GLN A 171 7.98 -14.62 2.54
C GLN A 171 9.15 -14.74 1.55
N ASP A 172 9.78 -15.91 1.45
CA ASP A 172 10.92 -16.14 0.56
C ASP A 172 10.52 -16.04 -0.92
N GLU A 173 9.29 -16.44 -1.26
CA GLU A 173 8.74 -16.30 -2.63
C GLU A 173 8.43 -14.84 -2.98
N PHE A 174 8.20 -14.01 -1.96
CA PHE A 174 7.81 -12.62 -2.10
C PHE A 174 8.98 -11.65 -1.98
N ARG A 175 10.17 -12.14 -1.63
CA ARG A 175 11.33 -11.29 -1.41
C ARG A 175 11.94 -10.84 -2.74
N ASN A 176 12.22 -9.55 -2.85
CA ASN A 176 13.02 -8.98 -3.92
C ASN A 176 14.52 -9.21 -3.62
N PRO A 177 15.26 -9.96 -4.44
CA PRO A 177 16.68 -10.22 -4.22
C PRO A 177 17.56 -8.98 -4.44
N LEU A 178 17.05 -7.94 -5.13
CA LEU A 178 17.76 -6.68 -5.35
C LEU A 178 17.58 -5.67 -4.21
N TYR A 179 16.77 -6.00 -3.19
CA TYR A 179 16.47 -5.09 -2.11
C TYR A 179 17.73 -4.67 -1.31
N LYS A 180 17.96 -3.35 -1.24
CA LYS A 180 19.07 -2.75 -0.50
C LYS A 180 18.55 -1.76 0.53
N ARG A 181 18.43 -2.21 1.78
CA ARG A 181 17.91 -1.38 2.88
C ARG A 181 18.69 -0.08 3.05
N THR A 182 20.02 -0.13 3.03
CA THR A 182 20.89 1.02 3.34
C THR A 182 20.93 2.08 2.24
N THR A 183 20.71 1.70 0.97
CA THR A 183 20.85 2.61 -0.18
C THR A 183 19.64 3.53 -0.36
N HIS A 184 18.45 3.11 0.08
CA HIS A 184 17.19 3.84 -0.14
C HIS A 184 16.46 4.13 1.18
N ASN A 185 17.18 4.53 2.22
CA ASN A 185 16.59 4.94 3.50
C ASN A 185 15.96 6.34 3.49
N GLY A 186 15.98 7.05 2.35
CA GLY A 186 15.43 8.41 2.22
C GLY A 186 14.08 8.49 1.50
N LEU A 187 13.61 9.72 1.30
CA LEU A 187 12.45 10.08 0.48
C LEU A 187 12.64 9.60 -0.97
N LEU A 188 11.66 8.86 -1.51
CA LEU A 188 11.63 8.51 -2.92
C LEU A 188 11.02 9.65 -3.74
N ARG A 189 11.65 9.95 -4.88
CA ARG A 189 11.21 11.00 -5.81
C ARG A 189 10.96 10.39 -7.20
N PRO A 190 9.79 9.76 -7.43
CA PRO A 190 9.48 9.18 -8.72
C PRO A 190 9.39 10.26 -9.79
N ASN A 191 9.77 9.92 -11.01
CA ASN A 191 9.54 10.75 -12.18
C ASN A 191 8.11 10.53 -12.67
N THR A 192 7.30 11.58 -12.69
CA THR A 192 5.90 11.51 -13.09
C THR A 192 5.65 11.95 -14.53
N LEU A 193 6.68 12.04 -15.38
CA LEU A 193 6.47 12.22 -16.83
C LEU A 193 5.69 11.01 -17.39
N PRO A 194 4.73 11.23 -18.31
CA PRO A 194 3.87 10.16 -18.84
C PRO A 194 4.62 8.95 -19.40
N LEU A 195 5.82 9.15 -19.97
CA LEU A 195 6.65 8.07 -20.53
C LEU A 195 7.12 7.05 -19.49
N HIS A 196 7.16 7.42 -18.20
CA HIS A 196 7.58 6.52 -17.12
C HIS A 196 6.46 5.65 -16.57
N PHE A 197 5.21 5.85 -17.01
CA PHE A 197 4.09 4.98 -16.63
C PHE A 197 3.95 3.86 -17.64
N LYS A 198 4.12 2.63 -17.16
CA LYS A 198 4.05 1.43 -18.00
C LYS A 198 2.72 0.72 -17.79
N PHE A 199 2.23 0.05 -18.82
CA PHE A 199 1.11 -0.88 -18.65
C PHE A 199 1.56 -2.12 -17.88
N TRP A 200 0.87 -2.45 -16.79
CA TRP A 200 1.23 -3.58 -15.95
C TRP A 200 0.72 -4.91 -16.54
N CYS A 201 1.49 -5.47 -17.46
CA CYS A 201 1.15 -6.73 -18.12
C CYS A 201 0.93 -7.89 -17.12
N GLY A 202 1.67 -7.95 -16.02
CA GLY A 202 1.56 -9.03 -15.03
C GLY A 202 0.19 -9.09 -14.35
N MET A 203 -0.44 -7.93 -14.11
CA MET A 203 -1.78 -7.87 -13.52
C MET A 203 -2.88 -8.01 -14.58
N TYR A 204 -2.78 -7.28 -15.68
CA TYR A 204 -3.90 -7.18 -16.63
C TYR A 204 -3.92 -8.26 -17.72
N ASN A 205 -2.80 -8.95 -17.96
CA ASN A 205 -2.72 -10.05 -18.93
C ASN A 205 -2.57 -11.42 -18.23
N HIS A 206 -3.07 -11.55 -17.00
CA HIS A 206 -2.93 -12.75 -16.16
C HIS A 206 -3.38 -14.05 -16.86
N TYR A 207 -4.33 -13.98 -17.79
CA TYR A 207 -4.88 -15.13 -18.52
C TYR A 207 -4.36 -15.29 -19.95
N ASP A 208 -3.63 -14.30 -20.48
CA ASP A 208 -3.36 -14.20 -21.93
C ASP A 208 -2.05 -14.88 -22.35
N LYS A 209 -1.20 -15.29 -21.40
CA LYS A 209 0.12 -15.88 -21.70
C LYS A 209 0.20 -17.41 -21.64
N GLY A 210 -0.87 -18.10 -21.24
CA GLY A 210 -0.82 -19.56 -20.99
C GLY A 210 0.22 -19.99 -19.94
N LEU A 211 0.83 -19.03 -19.25
CA LEU A 211 1.86 -19.16 -18.22
C LEU A 211 1.41 -18.34 -17.03
N HIS A 212 1.40 -18.96 -15.86
CA HIS A 212 0.99 -18.34 -14.60
C HIS A 212 1.95 -17.17 -14.25
N PRO A 213 1.54 -16.05 -13.63
CA PRO A 213 2.48 -14.99 -13.22
C PRO A 213 3.59 -15.45 -12.27
N ARG A 214 3.35 -16.52 -11.51
CA ARG A 214 4.38 -17.26 -10.72
C ARG A 214 5.46 -17.91 -11.60
N GLN A 215 5.30 -17.89 -12.92
CA GLN A 215 6.19 -18.43 -13.95
C GLN A 215 6.67 -17.31 -14.89
N SER A 216 6.94 -16.11 -14.34
CA SER A 216 7.73 -15.10 -15.06
C SER A 216 9.09 -15.68 -15.45
N VAL A 217 9.41 -15.60 -16.74
CA VAL A 217 10.72 -16.02 -17.28
C VAL A 217 11.85 -15.21 -16.62
N LEU A 218 11.61 -13.92 -16.34
CA LEU A 218 12.57 -13.08 -15.64
C LEU A 218 12.79 -13.52 -14.20
N ASP A 219 11.73 -13.89 -13.46
CA ASP A 219 11.89 -14.42 -12.10
C ASP A 219 12.63 -15.76 -12.11
N THR A 220 12.34 -16.60 -13.10
CA THR A 220 13.04 -17.88 -13.28
C THR A 220 14.52 -17.63 -13.55
N LEU A 221 14.85 -16.72 -14.48
CA LEU A 221 16.23 -16.36 -14.78
C LEU A 221 16.94 -15.73 -13.57
N LEU A 222 16.26 -14.84 -12.83
CA LEU A 222 16.82 -14.18 -11.67
C LEU A 222 17.08 -15.18 -10.54
N SER A 223 16.12 -16.08 -10.27
CA SER A 223 16.31 -17.17 -9.29
C SER A 223 17.45 -18.11 -9.69
N LEU A 224 17.55 -18.49 -10.98
CA LEU A 224 18.65 -19.28 -11.50
C LEU A 224 20.00 -18.55 -11.35
N THR A 225 20.03 -17.25 -11.63
CA THR A 225 21.26 -16.44 -11.49
C THR A 225 21.68 -16.35 -10.02
N VAL A 226 20.73 -16.12 -9.10
CA VAL A 226 21.01 -16.12 -7.66
C VAL A 226 21.53 -17.49 -7.21
N ARG A 227 20.89 -18.58 -7.66
CA ARG A 227 21.34 -19.95 -7.36
C ARG A 227 22.74 -20.21 -7.90
N GLN A 228 23.01 -19.81 -9.14
CA GLN A 228 24.32 -19.92 -9.78
C GLN A 228 25.39 -19.18 -8.96
N THR A 229 25.15 -17.94 -8.57
CA THR A 229 26.13 -17.18 -7.77
C THR A 229 26.36 -17.80 -6.39
N PHE A 230 25.33 -18.41 -5.79
CA PHE A 230 25.46 -19.15 -4.53
C PHE A 230 26.29 -20.42 -4.71
N GLU A 231 26.00 -21.20 -5.76
CA GLU A 231 26.73 -22.42 -6.12
C GLU A 231 28.20 -22.12 -6.48
N GLU A 232 28.47 -21.00 -7.15
CA GLU A 232 29.84 -20.55 -7.43
C GLU A 232 30.60 -20.22 -6.15
N ARG A 233 29.95 -19.55 -5.18
CA ARG A 233 30.56 -19.26 -3.87
C ARG A 233 30.88 -20.53 -3.09
N THR A 234 29.94 -21.49 -3.05
CA THR A 234 30.18 -22.77 -2.36
C THR A 234 31.28 -23.58 -3.04
N MET A 235 31.34 -23.56 -4.37
CA MET A 235 32.41 -24.20 -5.14
C MET A 235 33.79 -23.62 -4.80
N THR A 236 33.92 -22.29 -4.76
CA THR A 236 35.18 -21.64 -4.35
C THR A 236 35.59 -21.95 -2.91
N GLU A 237 34.62 -22.04 -1.99
CA GLU A 237 34.90 -22.38 -0.58
C GLU A 237 35.35 -23.85 -0.44
N LEU A 238 34.68 -24.79 -1.12
CA LEU A 238 35.08 -26.19 -1.11
C LEU A 238 36.45 -26.40 -1.77
N GLN A 239 36.76 -25.69 -2.86
CA GLN A 239 38.09 -25.71 -3.47
C GLN A 239 39.16 -25.18 -2.52
N ARG A 240 38.86 -24.12 -1.75
CA ARG A 240 39.76 -23.61 -0.71
C ARG A 240 40.00 -24.67 0.37
N GLN A 241 38.95 -25.34 0.84
CA GLN A 241 39.07 -26.40 1.86
C GLN A 241 39.90 -27.59 1.36
N LEU A 242 39.71 -28.01 0.10
CA LEU A 242 40.55 -29.04 -0.53
C LEU A 242 42.00 -28.59 -0.64
N ALA A 243 42.26 -27.35 -1.07
CA ALA A 243 43.62 -26.81 -1.15
C ALA A 243 44.32 -26.69 0.22
N ILE A 244 43.55 -26.47 1.30
CA ILE A 244 44.06 -26.54 2.69
C ILE A 244 44.35 -27.99 3.09
N ALA A 245 43.46 -28.93 2.76
CA ALA A 245 43.62 -30.36 3.07
C ALA A 245 44.79 -31.02 2.31
N ASP A 246 45.01 -30.62 1.05
CA ASP A 246 46.10 -31.07 0.20
C ASP A 246 47.44 -30.36 0.49
N GLY A 247 47.45 -29.42 1.45
CA GLY A 247 48.67 -28.73 1.90
C GLY A 247 49.22 -27.68 0.93
N VAL A 248 48.43 -27.27 -0.07
CA VAL A 248 48.80 -26.22 -1.05
C VAL A 248 48.63 -24.81 -0.46
N LEU A 249 47.70 -24.63 0.48
CA LEU A 249 47.46 -23.39 1.22
C LEU A 249 47.70 -23.60 2.72
N SER A 250 48.39 -22.66 3.39
CA SER A 250 48.55 -22.70 4.85
C SER A 250 47.27 -22.22 5.54
N ALA A 251 46.89 -22.85 6.66
CA ALA A 251 45.71 -22.47 7.43
C ALA A 251 45.76 -21.04 8.04
N SER A 252 46.86 -20.30 7.85
CA SER A 252 47.10 -19.00 8.48
C SER A 252 46.73 -17.77 7.65
N ASP A 253 46.36 -17.93 6.38
CA ASP A 253 45.87 -16.81 5.58
C ASP A 253 44.41 -16.50 5.93
N GLY A 254 44.27 -15.59 6.91
CA GLY A 254 43.00 -14.98 7.30
C GLY A 254 42.24 -14.38 6.11
N PRO A 255 40.96 -14.00 6.30
CA PRO A 255 40.12 -13.53 5.22
C PRO A 255 40.79 -12.34 4.49
N ILE A 256 40.84 -12.41 3.15
CA ILE A 256 41.15 -11.24 2.33
C ILE A 256 40.13 -10.16 2.70
N SER A 257 40.66 -9.00 3.07
CA SER A 257 39.96 -7.79 3.50
C SER A 257 38.54 -7.68 2.92
N MET A 258 37.60 -7.86 3.82
CA MET A 258 36.24 -7.32 3.78
C MET A 258 36.21 -5.90 3.19
N LEU A 259 35.27 -5.63 2.29
CA LEU A 259 34.54 -4.36 2.35
C LEU A 259 33.54 -4.50 3.50
N PRO A 260 33.35 -3.49 4.36
CA PRO A 260 32.65 -3.68 5.61
C PRO A 260 31.16 -3.98 5.39
N ASP A 261 30.76 -5.21 5.69
CA ASP A 261 29.41 -5.50 6.16
C ASP A 261 29.26 -4.88 7.56
N GLN A 262 28.74 -3.66 7.62
CA GLN A 262 28.08 -3.20 8.85
C GLN A 262 26.73 -3.90 8.94
N ASN A 263 26.72 -5.11 9.49
CA ASN A 263 25.53 -5.63 10.17
C ASN A 263 25.92 -6.83 11.06
N GLY A 264 26.27 -6.50 12.29
CA GLY A 264 26.62 -7.45 13.32
C GLY A 264 26.70 -6.79 14.69
N HIS A 265 25.67 -6.07 15.10
CA HIS A 265 25.36 -5.92 16.53
C HIS A 265 24.04 -6.60 16.81
N ALA A 266 24.14 -7.72 17.52
CA ALA A 266 23.04 -8.21 18.33
C ALA A 266 22.80 -7.19 19.45
N GLU A 267 21.62 -6.58 19.50
CA GLU A 267 21.16 -5.90 20.70
C GLU A 267 19.63 -5.97 20.83
N ALA A 268 19.25 -6.60 21.94
CA ALA A 268 17.97 -6.65 22.66
C ALA A 268 16.68 -6.20 21.96
N THR A 269 15.83 -7.18 21.68
CA THR A 269 14.37 -7.03 21.73
C THR A 269 13.96 -6.49 23.12
N PRO A 270 13.13 -5.44 23.25
CA PRO A 270 12.43 -5.20 24.49
C PRO A 270 11.30 -6.23 24.59
N THR A 271 11.58 -7.29 25.34
CA THR A 271 10.56 -8.22 25.82
C THR A 271 9.68 -7.48 26.82
N SER A 272 8.52 -6.97 26.41
CA SER A 272 7.45 -6.72 27.37
C SER A 272 6.84 -8.08 27.73
N SER A 273 7.06 -8.53 28.95
CA SER A 273 6.47 -9.72 29.53
C SER A 273 4.94 -9.61 29.53
N PHE A 274 4.29 -10.14 28.49
CA PHE A 274 2.88 -10.51 28.57
C PHE A 274 2.79 -11.84 29.31
N VAL A 275 2.55 -11.77 30.61
CA VAL A 275 2.15 -12.93 31.39
C VAL A 275 0.69 -13.21 31.06
N GLN A 276 0.44 -14.34 30.40
CA GLN A 276 -0.87 -14.97 30.41
C GLN A 276 -1.16 -15.45 31.83
N THR A 277 -2.07 -14.79 32.53
CA THR A 277 -2.78 -15.39 33.66
C THR A 277 -4.22 -15.66 33.24
N ASN A 278 -4.53 -16.93 33.03
CA ASN A 278 -5.88 -17.44 33.23
C ASN A 278 -6.17 -17.36 34.73
N GLY A 279 -7.24 -16.66 35.09
CA GLY A 279 -7.71 -16.56 36.47
C GLY A 279 -9.05 -15.84 36.51
N GLU A 280 -10.11 -16.60 36.73
CA GLU A 280 -11.46 -16.15 37.07
C GLU A 280 -11.44 -15.17 38.24
N CYS A 281 -12.31 -14.16 38.23
CA CYS A 281 -12.83 -13.56 39.47
C CYS A 281 -14.19 -12.89 39.24
N THR A 282 -15.22 -13.68 39.55
CA THR A 282 -16.45 -13.36 40.29
C THR A 282 -17.01 -11.93 40.30
N SER A 283 -18.29 -11.88 39.95
CA SER A 283 -19.31 -10.91 40.35
C SER A 283 -19.21 -10.43 41.81
N LEU A 284 -19.35 -9.12 42.02
CA LEU A 284 -19.93 -8.58 43.24
C LEU A 284 -20.95 -7.48 42.90
N SER A 285 -22.05 -7.59 43.63
CA SER A 285 -23.37 -6.99 43.51
C SER A 285 -23.50 -5.56 44.05
N ASP A 286 -24.49 -4.86 43.51
CA ASP A 286 -25.47 -3.96 44.13
C ASP A 286 -25.04 -2.89 45.14
N GLY A 287 -25.40 -1.66 44.78
CA GLY A 287 -25.67 -0.54 45.68
C GLY A 287 -26.59 0.46 44.99
N ALA A 288 -27.90 0.31 45.23
CA ALA A 288 -28.99 1.07 44.64
C ALA A 288 -29.14 2.50 45.17
N GLY A 289 -29.80 3.37 44.37
CA GLY A 289 -30.76 4.36 44.89
C GLY A 289 -30.73 5.75 44.26
N GLY A 290 -31.80 6.10 43.54
CA GLY A 290 -32.34 7.47 43.55
C GLY A 290 -32.76 8.06 42.19
N ASP A 291 -34.02 7.85 41.80
CA ASP A 291 -34.74 8.57 40.74
C ASP A 291 -35.05 10.04 41.12
N ALA A 292 -35.17 10.92 40.11
CA ALA A 292 -36.11 12.06 39.98
C ALA A 292 -35.59 13.00 38.87
N GLU A 293 -36.18 12.98 37.68
CA GLU A 293 -37.26 13.87 37.21
C GLU A 293 -36.78 15.11 36.44
N SER A 294 -37.61 15.43 35.44
CA SER A 294 -37.58 16.46 34.42
C SER A 294 -37.44 17.90 34.95
N ASP A 295 -36.88 18.79 34.12
CA ASP A 295 -37.67 19.94 33.64
C ASP A 295 -37.00 20.67 32.46
N GLN A 296 -37.88 21.07 31.53
CA GLN A 296 -37.63 22.06 30.49
C GLN A 296 -37.71 23.45 31.12
N ASP A 297 -36.88 24.40 30.68
CA ASP A 297 -37.37 25.76 30.42
C ASP A 297 -36.39 26.62 29.61
N GLN A 298 -37.00 27.57 28.90
CA GLN A 298 -36.50 28.41 27.82
C GLN A 298 -35.82 29.72 28.30
N ASP A 299 -35.16 30.36 27.33
CA ASP A 299 -34.93 31.81 27.16
C ASP A 299 -34.00 32.58 28.12
N GLN A 300 -32.89 33.11 27.57
CA GLN A 300 -32.82 34.55 27.23
C GLN A 300 -31.52 34.94 26.52
N GLU A 301 -31.71 35.69 25.43
CA GLU A 301 -30.70 36.49 24.74
C GLU A 301 -30.03 37.51 25.67
N LYS A 302 -28.71 37.69 25.51
CA LYS A 302 -28.06 38.99 25.70
C LYS A 302 -26.82 39.11 24.82
N ASN A 303 -26.91 40.07 23.89
CA ASN A 303 -25.81 40.65 23.14
C ASN A 303 -24.70 41.17 24.07
N GLU A 304 -23.44 40.92 23.71
CA GLU A 304 -22.40 41.96 23.80
C GLU A 304 -21.18 41.62 22.90
N SER A 305 -20.59 42.71 22.42
CA SER A 305 -19.69 42.92 21.29
C SER A 305 -18.25 42.36 21.41
N GLN A 306 -17.68 42.07 20.23
CA GLN A 306 -16.30 41.64 19.93
C GLN A 306 -15.20 42.61 20.44
N PRO A 307 -13.92 42.16 20.39
CA PRO A 307 -13.12 42.62 19.24
C PRO A 307 -12.29 41.52 18.52
N LYS A 308 -12.06 41.81 17.24
CA LYS A 308 -11.33 41.07 16.19
C LYS A 308 -9.87 40.75 16.55
N VAL A 309 -9.40 39.56 16.13
CA VAL A 309 -8.02 39.34 15.66
C VAL A 309 -8.06 38.73 14.26
N VAL A 310 -7.31 39.36 13.36
CA VAL A 310 -7.22 39.07 11.93
C VAL A 310 -6.21 37.95 11.71
N ALA A 311 -6.61 36.88 11.04
CA ALA A 311 -5.70 35.95 10.37
C ALA A 311 -6.21 35.74 8.94
N LYS A 312 -5.46 36.28 7.96
CA LYS A 312 -5.62 35.96 6.55
C LYS A 312 -4.75 34.75 6.28
N ASP A 313 -5.37 33.61 5.98
CA ASP A 313 -4.80 32.65 5.05
C ASP A 313 -5.96 32.04 4.26
N LYS A 314 -5.91 32.22 2.94
CA LYS A 314 -6.94 31.73 2.02
C LYS A 314 -6.65 30.25 1.73
N PRO A 315 -7.66 29.37 1.80
CA PRO A 315 -7.53 28.02 1.26
C PRO A 315 -7.45 28.08 -0.27
N VAL A 316 -6.48 27.39 -0.85
CA VAL A 316 -6.41 27.17 -2.31
C VAL A 316 -7.38 26.05 -2.65
N SER A 317 -8.54 26.42 -3.17
CA SER A 317 -9.48 25.50 -3.83
C SER A 317 -9.25 25.59 -5.34
N MET A 318 -9.00 24.45 -5.99
CA MET A 318 -9.06 24.36 -7.45
C MET A 318 -10.32 23.61 -7.86
N ALA A 319 -11.25 24.35 -8.47
CA ALA A 319 -12.37 23.82 -9.23
C ALA A 319 -11.96 23.77 -10.71
N THR A 320 -12.09 22.61 -11.34
CA THR A 320 -11.88 22.43 -12.78
C THR A 320 -13.01 23.11 -13.55
N GLN A 321 -12.69 24.14 -14.35
CA GLN A 321 -13.63 24.76 -15.28
C GLN A 321 -13.86 23.82 -16.48
N ILE A 322 -15.11 23.41 -16.67
CA ILE A 322 -15.60 22.80 -17.91
C ILE A 322 -16.13 23.93 -18.77
N SER A 323 -15.50 24.14 -19.94
CA SER A 323 -15.95 25.11 -20.94
C SER A 323 -17.25 24.64 -21.57
N LYS A 324 -18.29 25.47 -21.49
CA LYS A 324 -19.46 25.45 -22.37
C LYS A 324 -19.16 26.37 -23.55
N GLU A 325 -19.38 25.90 -24.78
CA GLU A 325 -19.70 26.76 -25.92
C GLU A 325 -20.96 26.23 -26.62
N GLU A 326 -21.89 27.15 -26.84
CA GLU A 326 -23.22 27.07 -27.46
C GLU A 326 -23.09 26.82 -28.98
N VAL A 327 -23.86 25.92 -29.60
CA VAL A 327 -25.19 26.13 -30.24
C VAL A 327 -25.30 27.41 -31.09
N GLU A 328 -25.31 27.24 -32.42
CA GLU A 328 -26.11 28.09 -33.31
C GLU A 328 -26.79 27.26 -34.41
N LYS A 329 -28.06 27.62 -34.67
CA LYS A 329 -29.12 26.94 -35.43
C LYS A 329 -29.01 27.15 -36.94
N THR A 330 -29.57 26.20 -37.72
CA THR A 330 -30.44 26.48 -38.89
C THR A 330 -31.42 25.31 -39.13
N ASP A 331 -32.73 25.60 -39.08
CA ASP A 331 -33.90 24.75 -39.46
C ASP A 331 -34.13 24.73 -41.01
N PRO A 332 -35.28 24.26 -41.57
CA PRO A 332 -35.70 22.87 -41.85
C PRO A 332 -36.10 22.66 -43.34
N LEU A 333 -36.89 21.59 -43.65
CA LEU A 333 -37.60 21.20 -44.91
C LEU A 333 -36.91 20.00 -45.62
N GLU A 334 -37.57 18.97 -46.16
CA GLU A 334 -38.98 18.65 -46.40
C GLU A 334 -39.04 17.13 -46.73
N SER A 335 -40.19 16.49 -46.47
CA SER A 335 -40.53 15.12 -46.90
C SER A 335 -40.75 15.05 -48.43
N PRO A 336 -40.93 13.86 -49.03
CA PRO A 336 -42.22 13.15 -48.95
C PRO A 336 -42.20 11.82 -48.20
#